data_AF-A2SSD0-F1
#
_entry.id   AF-A2SSD0-F1
#
_cell.length_a   1.000
_cell.length_b   1.000
_cell.length_c   1.000
_cell.angle_alpha   90.00
_cell.angle_beta   90.00
_cell.angle_gamma   90.00
#
_symmetry.space_group_name_H-M   'P 1'
#
loop_
_entity.id
_entity.type
_entity.pdbx_description
1 polymer ?
#
loop_
_entity_poly.entity_id
_entity_poly.type
_entity_poly.pdbx_seq_one_letter_code
_entity_poly.pdbx_strand_id
1 'polypeptide(L)'
;MAYTPQYGPGTSRVAEVRRNQMNPNVKLDKIRNITDEDLVLIMGHRAPGQAYPSAHPPLAEQGEPDCPIRKLVQPTEGAKAGDRVRYIQFADSMLNAPCQPYQRTYLEMYRYRGIDPGTLSGRQIVECRERDLEGYARELVESSLFDPATVGIRGATVHGHSLRLAENGMMFDAVQRCILDTDGVVKYVKDQVAIPLDRKVAVGKPMDAAWLKENTPMFHSLVGTPFRADSEYVAYVQRIHALRTKYGFMPKEA
;
A
#
# COMPACT_ATOMS: atom_id res chain seq x y z
N MET A 1 -32.47 2.47 7.72
CA MET A 1 -31.88 2.86 6.42
C MET A 1 -30.46 2.32 6.35
N ALA A 2 -30.05 1.72 5.23
CA ALA A 2 -28.66 1.31 5.05
C ALA A 2 -27.78 2.56 4.89
N TYR A 3 -26.59 2.56 5.49
CA TYR A 3 -25.62 3.64 5.34
C TYR A 3 -24.77 3.42 4.09
N THR A 4 -24.63 4.43 3.24
CA THR A 4 -23.75 4.40 2.06
C THR A 4 -22.49 5.20 2.34
N PRO A 5 -21.30 4.56 2.46
CA PRO A 5 -20.05 5.27 2.70
C PRO A 5 -19.67 6.18 1.52
N GLN A 6 -19.21 7.39 1.84
CA GLN A 6 -18.76 8.38 0.84
C GLN A 6 -17.23 8.36 0.63
N TYR A 7 -16.49 7.74 1.56
CA TYR A 7 -15.03 7.59 1.61
C TYR A 7 -14.19 8.88 1.68
N GLY A 8 -14.51 9.92 0.91
CA GLY A 8 -13.78 11.19 0.95
C GLY A 8 -14.40 12.29 0.08
N PRO A 9 -14.08 13.57 0.36
CA PRO A 9 -14.61 14.73 -0.36
C PRO A 9 -13.93 14.90 -1.73
N GLY A 10 -14.42 15.85 -2.52
CA GLY A 10 -13.73 16.41 -3.69
C GLY A 10 -14.32 15.97 -5.02
N THR A 11 -14.25 16.86 -6.01
CA THR A 11 -14.81 16.65 -7.35
C THR A 11 -13.77 16.32 -8.41
N SER A 12 -12.49 16.41 -8.09
CA SER A 12 -11.41 16.10 -9.04
C SER A 12 -11.28 14.61 -9.32
N ARG A 13 -10.60 14.28 -10.43
CA ARG A 13 -10.18 12.92 -10.75
C ARG A 13 -9.34 12.29 -9.62
N VAL A 14 -8.44 13.08 -9.00
CA VAL A 14 -7.63 12.64 -7.86
C VAL A 14 -8.52 12.20 -6.69
N ALA A 15 -9.56 12.98 -6.36
CA ALA A 15 -10.51 12.64 -5.30
C ALA A 15 -11.32 11.37 -5.63
N GLU A 16 -11.72 11.20 -6.89
CA GLU A 16 -12.39 10.00 -7.36
C GLU A 16 -11.50 8.74 -7.22
N VAL A 17 -10.24 8.82 -7.65
CA VAL A 17 -9.26 7.73 -7.48
C VAL A 17 -9.13 7.35 -6.01
N ARG A 18 -9.02 8.33 -5.09
CA ARG A 18 -8.96 8.06 -3.64
C ARG A 18 -10.18 7.28 -3.15
N ARG A 19 -11.39 7.68 -3.55
CA ARG A 19 -12.64 6.98 -3.20
C ARG A 19 -12.68 5.57 -3.77
N ASN A 20 -12.34 5.40 -5.04
CA ASN A 20 -12.34 4.10 -5.72
C ASN A 20 -11.34 3.14 -5.07
N GLN A 21 -10.15 3.62 -4.71
CA GLN A 21 -9.16 2.83 -3.99
C GLN A 21 -9.66 2.41 -2.60
N MET A 22 -10.36 3.27 -1.86
CA MET A 22 -10.92 2.91 -0.54
C MET A 22 -12.15 2.00 -0.60
N ASN A 23 -12.93 2.03 -1.69
CA ASN A 23 -14.21 1.34 -1.74
C ASN A 23 -14.06 -0.17 -2.03
N PRO A 24 -14.32 -1.09 -1.08
CA PRO A 24 -14.16 -2.52 -1.31
C PRO A 24 -15.08 -3.09 -2.40
N ASN A 25 -16.16 -2.37 -2.77
CA ASN A 25 -17.04 -2.76 -3.87
C ASN A 25 -16.51 -2.36 -5.26
N VAL A 26 -15.46 -1.53 -5.31
CA VAL A 26 -14.73 -1.22 -6.54
C VAL A 26 -13.56 -2.18 -6.64
N LYS A 27 -13.56 -3.00 -7.69
CA LYS A 27 -12.46 -3.92 -7.99
C LYS A 27 -11.25 -3.12 -8.46
N LEU A 28 -10.08 -3.39 -7.88
CA LEU A 28 -8.83 -2.83 -8.35
C LEU A 28 -8.43 -3.53 -9.66
N ASP A 29 -8.04 -2.75 -10.67
CA ASP A 29 -7.66 -3.31 -11.97
C ASP A 29 -6.39 -4.14 -11.84
N LYS A 30 -6.47 -5.42 -12.23
CA LYS A 30 -5.31 -6.30 -12.29
C LYS A 30 -4.53 -6.00 -13.57
N ILE A 31 -3.31 -5.50 -13.43
CA ILE A 31 -2.49 -5.03 -14.56
C ILE A 31 -1.26 -5.91 -14.80
N ARG A 32 -0.96 -6.84 -13.88
CA ARG A 32 0.11 -7.83 -14.02
C ARG A 32 -0.19 -9.10 -13.24
N ASN A 33 0.63 -10.13 -13.45
CA ASN A 33 0.66 -11.34 -12.63
C ASN A 33 2.06 -11.47 -12.02
N ILE A 34 2.12 -11.93 -10.76
CA ILE A 34 3.35 -12.35 -10.10
C ILE A 34 3.13 -13.74 -9.53
N THR A 35 4.11 -14.64 -9.61
CA THR A 35 3.95 -15.96 -9.00
C THR A 35 4.06 -15.85 -7.47
N ASP A 36 3.50 -16.83 -6.74
CA ASP A 36 3.66 -16.94 -5.28
C ASP A 36 5.13 -16.98 -4.90
N GLU A 37 5.91 -17.76 -5.65
CA GLU A 37 7.35 -17.89 -5.49
C GLU A 37 8.07 -16.54 -5.63
N ASP A 38 7.77 -15.81 -6.69
CA ASP A 38 8.35 -14.49 -6.99
C ASP A 38 8.02 -13.46 -5.91
N LEU A 39 6.78 -13.43 -5.44
CA LEU A 39 6.35 -12.51 -4.39
C LEU A 39 7.09 -12.81 -3.07
N VAL A 40 7.16 -14.08 -2.68
CA VAL A 40 7.88 -14.53 -1.47
C VAL A 40 9.37 -14.19 -1.56
N LEU A 41 10.00 -14.39 -2.73
CA LEU A 41 11.39 -14.02 -2.97
C LEU A 41 11.62 -12.52 -2.78
N ILE A 42 10.77 -11.66 -3.37
CA ILE A 42 10.88 -10.21 -3.21
C ILE A 42 10.66 -9.80 -1.73
N MET A 43 9.73 -10.44 -1.03
CA MET A 43 9.47 -10.15 0.38
C MET A 43 10.60 -10.59 1.30
N GLY A 44 11.37 -11.63 0.95
CA GLY A 44 12.59 -12.02 1.65
C GLY A 44 12.37 -12.49 3.09
N HIS A 45 11.22 -13.09 3.40
CA HIS A 45 10.91 -13.55 4.76
C HIS A 45 11.17 -15.03 4.99
N ARG A 46 10.91 -15.85 3.97
CA ARG A 46 11.06 -17.30 3.95
C ARG A 46 11.45 -17.73 2.54
N ALA A 47 11.96 -18.95 2.39
CA ALA A 47 12.14 -19.54 1.08
C ALA A 47 10.77 -19.98 0.50
N PRO A 48 10.55 -19.89 -0.82
CA PRO A 48 9.37 -20.48 -1.44
C PRO A 48 9.26 -21.97 -1.14
N GLY A 49 8.04 -22.45 -0.92
CA GLY A 49 7.78 -23.84 -0.51
C GLY A 49 8.09 -24.16 0.96
N GLN A 50 8.78 -23.29 1.69
CA GLN A 50 8.96 -23.44 3.13
C GLN A 50 7.62 -23.25 3.86
N ALA A 51 7.34 -24.10 4.85
CA ALA A 51 6.19 -23.93 5.74
C ALA A 51 6.25 -22.58 6.48
N TYR A 52 5.09 -21.98 6.75
CA TYR A 52 4.99 -20.74 7.52
C TYR A 52 5.51 -20.94 8.95
N PRO A 53 6.52 -20.17 9.39
CA PRO A 53 6.96 -20.21 10.78
C PRO A 53 5.90 -19.63 11.73
N SER A 54 5.74 -20.25 12.90
CA SER A 54 4.82 -19.79 13.93
C SER A 54 5.52 -18.92 14.99
N ALA A 55 4.79 -17.95 15.53
CA ALA A 55 5.18 -17.17 16.72
C ALA A 55 4.53 -17.70 18.00
N HIS A 56 3.43 -18.46 17.88
CA HIS A 56 2.77 -19.17 18.97
C HIS A 56 2.05 -20.41 18.41
N PRO A 57 1.66 -21.39 19.25
CA PRO A 57 0.86 -22.52 18.78
C PRO A 57 -0.46 -22.07 18.12
N PRO A 58 -1.06 -22.89 17.24
CA PRO A 58 -2.38 -22.62 16.69
C PRO A 58 -3.42 -22.32 17.77
N LEU A 59 -4.39 -21.44 17.48
CA LEU A 59 -5.40 -21.03 18.47
C LEU A 59 -6.24 -22.21 18.99
N ALA A 60 -6.46 -23.22 18.14
CA ALA A 60 -7.15 -24.45 18.50
C ALA A 60 -6.39 -25.29 19.54
N GLU A 61 -5.06 -25.17 19.61
CA GLU A 61 -4.19 -25.91 20.53
C GLU A 61 -3.90 -25.10 21.81
N GLN A 62 -3.67 -23.79 21.68
CA GLN A 62 -3.32 -22.92 22.80
C GLN A 62 -4.50 -22.66 23.74
N GLY A 63 -5.74 -22.69 23.21
CA GLY A 63 -6.92 -22.20 23.90
C GLY A 63 -6.91 -20.67 24.02
N GLU A 64 -8.08 -20.08 24.18
CA GLU A 64 -8.23 -18.64 24.34
C GLU A 64 -8.97 -18.30 25.64
N PRO A 65 -8.62 -17.19 26.31
CA PRO A 65 -9.39 -16.68 27.44
C PRO A 65 -10.87 -16.52 27.09
N ASP A 66 -11.74 -16.76 28.06
CA ASP A 66 -13.19 -16.57 27.92
C ASP A 66 -13.54 -15.08 27.77
N CYS A 67 -13.45 -14.58 26.54
CA CYS A 67 -13.63 -13.18 26.18
C CYS A 67 -14.76 -13.05 25.15
N PRO A 68 -15.83 -12.29 25.43
CA PRO A 68 -16.96 -12.15 24.52
C PRO A 68 -16.57 -11.54 23.17
N ILE A 69 -15.56 -10.65 23.14
CA ILE A 69 -15.07 -10.04 21.90
C ILE A 69 -14.38 -11.07 21.00
N ARG A 70 -13.58 -11.98 21.56
CA ARG A 70 -12.93 -13.06 20.78
C ARG A 70 -13.94 -14.00 20.14
N LYS A 71 -15.08 -14.24 20.79
CA LYS A 71 -16.17 -15.06 20.23
C LYS A 71 -16.90 -14.37 19.06
N LEU A 72 -16.92 -13.03 19.04
CA LEU A 72 -17.57 -12.24 17.99
C LEU A 72 -16.65 -11.95 16.80
N VAL A 73 -15.35 -11.78 17.04
CA VAL A 73 -14.37 -11.38 16.00
C VAL A 73 -13.64 -12.61 15.47
N GLN A 74 -13.94 -12.99 14.24
CA GLN A 74 -13.31 -14.15 13.60
C GLN A 74 -11.80 -13.90 13.35
N PRO A 75 -10.88 -14.76 13.82
CA PRO A 75 -9.46 -14.63 13.49
C PRO A 75 -9.20 -14.86 12.00
N THR A 76 -8.17 -14.21 11.46
CA THR A 76 -7.65 -14.51 10.12
C THR A 76 -6.99 -15.89 10.07
N GLU A 77 -6.70 -16.42 8.89
CA GLU A 77 -6.08 -17.75 8.77
C GLU A 77 -4.66 -17.76 9.35
N GLY A 78 -3.89 -16.68 9.15
CA GLY A 78 -2.58 -16.55 9.77
C GLY A 78 -2.65 -16.45 11.30
N ALA A 79 -3.68 -15.80 11.85
CA ALA A 79 -3.89 -15.75 13.29
C ALA A 79 -4.26 -17.12 13.88
N LYS A 80 -5.16 -17.86 13.22
CA LYS A 80 -5.55 -19.23 13.63
C LYS A 80 -4.36 -20.17 13.67
N ALA A 81 -3.49 -20.09 12.67
CA ALA A 81 -2.30 -20.94 12.57
C ALA A 81 -1.13 -20.49 13.46
N GLY A 82 -1.21 -19.29 14.05
CA GLY A 82 -0.16 -18.73 14.88
C GLY A 82 1.07 -18.25 14.09
N ASP A 83 0.91 -17.93 12.81
CA ASP A 83 1.98 -17.41 11.95
C ASP A 83 2.67 -16.21 12.58
N ARG A 84 3.99 -16.07 12.40
CA ARG A 84 4.67 -14.82 12.80
C ARG A 84 4.10 -13.60 12.04
N VAL A 85 4.27 -12.42 12.63
CA VAL A 85 3.97 -11.14 11.96
C VAL A 85 5.17 -10.74 11.10
N ARG A 86 4.91 -10.36 9.84
CA ARG A 86 5.90 -9.89 8.86
C ARG A 86 5.36 -8.66 8.14
N TYR A 87 6.09 -8.13 7.16
CA TYR A 87 5.75 -6.85 6.54
C TYR A 87 6.07 -6.75 5.05
N ILE A 88 5.29 -5.94 4.34
CA ILE A 88 5.68 -5.38 3.04
C ILE A 88 5.70 -3.86 3.16
N GLN A 89 6.72 -3.23 2.58
CA GLN A 89 6.89 -1.79 2.65
C GLN A 89 7.15 -1.21 1.26
N PHE A 90 6.47 -0.12 0.93
CA PHE A 90 6.57 0.58 -0.34
C PHE A 90 7.13 1.99 -0.15
N ALA A 91 7.91 2.45 -1.12
CA ALA A 91 8.12 3.88 -1.36
C ALA A 91 7.34 4.25 -2.62
N ASP A 92 6.62 5.37 -2.59
CA ASP A 92 5.80 5.87 -3.70
C ASP A 92 6.35 7.22 -4.16
N SER A 93 6.72 7.33 -5.44
CA SER A 93 7.21 8.59 -6.00
C SER A 93 6.15 9.71 -5.90
N MET A 94 6.59 10.91 -5.53
CA MET A 94 5.77 12.12 -5.60
C MET A 94 5.45 12.53 -7.05
N LEU A 95 6.10 11.92 -8.03
CA LEU A 95 5.85 12.16 -9.46
C LEU A 95 4.76 11.19 -9.95
N ASN A 96 3.55 11.38 -9.43
CA ASN A 96 2.30 10.70 -9.80
C ASN A 96 2.31 9.16 -9.64
N ALA A 97 3.00 8.59 -8.65
CA ALA A 97 2.83 7.16 -8.36
C ALA A 97 1.33 6.84 -8.12
N PRO A 98 0.84 5.64 -8.52
CA PRO A 98 -0.59 5.33 -8.54
C PRO A 98 -1.18 5.00 -7.17
N CYS A 99 -0.34 4.96 -6.13
CA CYS A 99 -0.78 5.05 -4.75
C CYS A 99 0.15 5.98 -3.96
N GLN A 100 -0.24 6.35 -2.75
CA GLN A 100 0.49 7.28 -1.89
C GLN A 100 0.34 6.90 -0.42
N PRO A 101 1.25 7.30 0.48
CA PRO A 101 1.33 6.73 1.83
C PRO A 101 0.03 6.74 2.65
N TYR A 102 -0.63 7.89 2.82
CA TYR A 102 -1.90 7.93 3.56
C TYR A 102 -3.01 7.15 2.85
N GLN A 103 -3.01 7.19 1.51
CA GLN A 103 -4.00 6.50 0.71
C GLN A 103 -3.86 4.98 0.83
N ARG A 104 -2.64 4.44 0.90
CA ARG A 104 -2.36 3.03 1.21
C ARG A 104 -2.96 2.63 2.55
N THR A 105 -2.67 3.38 3.62
CA THR A 105 -3.25 3.09 4.93
C THR A 105 -4.78 3.09 4.91
N TYR A 106 -5.42 4.04 4.22
CA TYR A 106 -6.88 4.07 4.13
C TYR A 106 -7.44 2.91 3.31
N LEU A 107 -6.90 2.64 2.13
CA LEU A 107 -7.39 1.56 1.27
C LEU A 107 -7.23 0.20 1.96
N GLU A 108 -6.10 -0.02 2.63
CA GLU A 108 -5.82 -1.26 3.35
C GLU A 108 -6.79 -1.43 4.52
N MET A 109 -7.04 -0.38 5.31
CA MET A 109 -7.99 -0.44 6.43
C MET A 109 -9.44 -0.65 6.00
N TYR A 110 -9.82 -0.26 4.78
CA TYR A 110 -11.15 -0.52 4.24
C TYR A 110 -11.30 -1.89 3.58
N ARG A 111 -10.20 -2.51 3.12
CA ARG A 111 -10.23 -3.75 2.32
C ARG A 111 -9.75 -4.99 3.08
N TYR A 112 -8.85 -4.84 4.05
CA TYR A 112 -8.15 -5.97 4.67
C TYR A 112 -8.47 -6.11 6.16
N ARG A 113 -8.30 -7.33 6.69
CA ARG A 113 -8.60 -7.67 8.08
C ARG A 113 -7.31 -7.95 8.84
N GLY A 114 -7.24 -7.50 10.10
CA GLY A 114 -6.12 -7.87 10.99
C GLY A 114 -4.76 -7.34 10.52
N ILE A 115 -4.73 -6.10 10.05
CA ILE A 115 -3.53 -5.42 9.55
C ILE A 115 -3.07 -4.30 10.49
N ASP A 116 -1.78 -3.96 10.41
CA ASP A 116 -1.13 -2.86 11.12
C ASP A 116 -0.32 -1.98 10.15
N PRO A 117 -0.95 -0.97 9.54
CA PRO A 117 -0.29 -0.09 8.57
C PRO A 117 0.36 1.15 9.21
N GLY A 118 1.58 1.47 8.77
CA GLY A 118 2.33 2.66 9.18
C GLY A 118 2.57 3.62 8.02
N THR A 119 2.17 4.89 8.17
CA THR A 119 2.35 5.94 7.15
C THR A 119 3.54 6.85 7.47
N LEU A 120 4.46 7.02 6.52
CA LEU A 120 5.52 8.02 6.55
C LEU A 120 5.57 8.75 5.20
N SER A 121 6.36 9.83 5.10
CA SER A 121 6.55 10.52 3.81
C SER A 121 7.22 9.64 2.77
N GLY A 122 8.37 9.04 3.12
CA GLY A 122 9.19 8.27 2.20
C GLY A 122 8.91 6.77 2.14
N ARG A 123 7.98 6.27 2.95
CA ARG A 123 7.60 4.87 2.96
C ARG A 123 6.21 4.65 3.58
N GLN A 124 5.56 3.57 3.20
CA GLN A 124 4.38 3.05 3.87
C GLN A 124 4.55 1.54 4.04
N ILE A 125 4.25 1.05 5.24
CA ILE A 125 4.40 -0.35 5.65
C ILE A 125 3.04 -0.90 6.05
N VAL A 126 2.84 -2.20 5.81
CA VAL A 126 1.77 -2.97 6.46
C VAL A 126 2.38 -4.21 7.11
N GLU A 127 2.10 -4.40 8.40
CA GLU A 127 2.46 -5.59 9.16
C GLU A 127 1.21 -6.43 9.43
N CYS A 128 1.28 -7.73 9.18
CA CYS A 128 0.25 -8.69 9.60
C CYS A 128 0.81 -10.11 9.59
N ARG A 129 -0.05 -11.11 9.87
CA ARG A 129 0.33 -12.52 9.89
C ARG A 129 0.80 -12.96 8.51
N GLU A 130 1.92 -13.68 8.43
CA GLU A 130 2.68 -13.88 7.19
C GLU A 130 1.86 -14.42 6.01
N ARG A 131 1.00 -15.43 6.17
CA ARG A 131 0.17 -15.91 5.05
C ARG A 131 -0.89 -14.91 4.60
N ASP A 132 -1.45 -14.15 5.54
CA ASP A 132 -2.46 -13.13 5.23
C ASP A 132 -1.78 -11.98 4.47
N LEU A 133 -0.56 -11.62 4.91
CA LEU A 133 0.30 -10.64 4.27
C LEU A 133 0.64 -11.01 2.83
N GLU A 134 1.02 -12.26 2.55
CA GLU A 134 1.31 -12.70 1.18
C GLU A 134 0.09 -12.56 0.26
N GLY A 135 -1.11 -12.85 0.78
CA GLY A 135 -2.37 -12.63 0.07
C GLY A 135 -2.62 -11.15 -0.25
N TYR A 136 -2.44 -10.26 0.73
CA TYR A 136 -2.61 -8.81 0.54
C TYR A 136 -1.53 -8.21 -0.36
N ALA A 137 -0.27 -8.60 -0.16
CA ALA A 137 0.87 -8.15 -0.95
C ALA A 137 0.70 -8.50 -2.44
N ARG A 138 0.11 -9.66 -2.77
CA ARG A 138 -0.22 -10.01 -4.15
C ARG A 138 -1.14 -8.99 -4.79
N GLU A 139 -2.26 -8.65 -4.15
CA GLU A 139 -3.21 -7.67 -4.70
C GLU A 139 -2.55 -6.29 -4.83
N LEU A 140 -1.77 -5.88 -3.82
CA LEU A 140 -1.05 -4.61 -3.84
C LEU A 140 -0.04 -4.52 -5.00
N VAL A 141 0.63 -5.61 -5.38
CA VAL A 141 1.63 -5.66 -6.45
C VAL A 141 1.01 -5.94 -7.83
N GLU A 142 -0.02 -6.76 -7.92
CA GLU A 142 -0.67 -7.14 -9.19
C GLU A 142 -1.64 -6.08 -9.72
N SER A 143 -2.16 -5.22 -8.84
CA SER A 143 -3.17 -4.23 -9.19
C SER A 143 -2.60 -2.89 -9.69
N SER A 144 -3.51 -2.01 -10.10
CA SER A 144 -3.26 -0.62 -10.47
C SER A 144 -2.65 0.23 -9.35
N LEU A 145 -2.50 -0.29 -8.13
CA LEU A 145 -1.79 0.39 -7.03
C LEU A 145 -0.26 0.35 -7.15
N PHE A 146 0.27 -0.43 -8.08
CA PHE A 146 1.71 -0.62 -8.26
C PHE A 146 2.12 -0.28 -9.68
N ASP A 147 3.04 0.66 -9.82
CA ASP A 147 3.80 0.90 -11.04
C ASP A 147 5.27 0.60 -10.73
N PRO A 148 5.93 -0.34 -11.43
CA PRO A 148 7.25 -0.80 -11.03
C PRO A 148 8.37 0.24 -11.19
N ALA A 149 8.13 1.36 -11.89
CA ALA A 149 9.09 2.46 -11.99
C ALA A 149 8.93 3.47 -10.84
N THR A 150 7.70 3.82 -10.48
CA THR A 150 7.39 4.86 -9.49
C THR A 150 7.05 4.32 -8.10
N VAL A 151 6.88 3.00 -7.95
CA VAL A 151 6.65 2.31 -6.68
C VAL A 151 7.74 1.27 -6.45
N GLY A 152 8.46 1.40 -5.34
CA GLY A 152 9.53 0.46 -4.97
C GLY A 152 9.17 -0.32 -3.71
N ILE A 153 9.42 -1.63 -3.69
CA ILE A 153 9.31 -2.50 -2.52
C ILE A 153 10.62 -2.40 -1.73
N ARG A 154 10.58 -1.77 -0.56
CA ARG A 154 11.77 -1.31 0.17
C ARG A 154 11.60 -1.40 1.68
N GLY A 155 12.20 -2.40 2.32
CA GLY A 155 12.19 -2.58 3.77
C GLY A 155 13.19 -1.69 4.53
N ALA A 156 14.33 -1.39 3.92
CA ALA A 156 15.36 -0.49 4.45
C ALA A 156 15.90 0.45 3.35
N THR A 157 16.62 1.51 3.74
CA THR A 157 17.21 2.48 2.79
C THR A 157 16.18 2.96 1.76
N VAL A 158 15.11 3.59 2.24
CA VAL A 158 13.91 3.90 1.44
C VAL A 158 14.00 5.19 0.62
N HIS A 159 15.12 5.91 0.69
CA HIS A 159 15.28 7.20 0.04
C HIS A 159 14.95 7.15 -1.46
N GLY A 160 14.13 8.08 -1.96
CA GLY A 160 13.75 8.14 -3.37
C GLY A 160 12.42 8.85 -3.68
N HIS A 161 11.43 8.79 -2.78
CA HIS A 161 10.07 9.30 -3.05
C HIS A 161 10.01 10.75 -3.55
N SER A 162 10.89 11.61 -3.03
CA SER A 162 10.95 13.04 -3.31
C SER A 162 12.08 13.43 -4.26
N LEU A 163 12.76 12.46 -4.86
CA LEU A 163 13.85 12.71 -5.81
C LEU A 163 13.32 12.83 -7.23
N ARG A 164 14.14 13.43 -8.10
CA ARG A 164 13.93 13.33 -9.55
C ARG A 164 14.01 11.85 -9.95
N LEU A 165 13.22 11.48 -10.96
CA LEU A 165 13.38 10.18 -11.61
C LEU A 165 14.74 10.12 -12.34
N ALA A 166 15.28 8.92 -12.47
CA ALA A 166 16.41 8.66 -13.35
C ALA A 166 16.02 8.88 -14.81
N GLU A 167 17.01 8.93 -15.71
CA GLU A 167 16.80 9.16 -17.15
C GLU A 167 15.85 8.13 -17.79
N ASN A 168 15.83 6.91 -17.26
CA ASN A 168 14.92 5.84 -17.69
C ASN A 168 13.55 5.84 -16.98
N GLY A 169 13.22 6.90 -16.23
CA GLY A 169 11.96 7.04 -15.52
C GLY A 169 11.85 6.30 -14.18
N MET A 170 12.89 5.55 -13.78
CA MET A 170 12.87 4.81 -12.51
C MET A 170 13.06 5.74 -11.31
N MET A 171 12.33 5.48 -10.22
CA MET A 171 12.57 6.12 -8.94
C MET A 171 13.91 5.68 -8.35
N PHE A 172 14.70 6.65 -7.88
CA PHE A 172 16.00 6.41 -7.25
C PHE A 172 15.92 5.34 -6.15
N ASP A 173 16.81 4.35 -6.18
CA ASP A 173 17.03 3.35 -5.11
C ASP A 173 18.53 3.25 -4.82
N ALA A 174 18.97 3.69 -3.64
CA ALA A 174 20.39 3.69 -3.28
C ALA A 174 21.04 2.29 -3.29
N VAL A 175 20.24 1.24 -3.09
CA VAL A 175 20.70 -0.15 -3.08
C VAL A 175 20.29 -0.91 -4.36
N GLN A 176 19.66 -0.23 -5.32
CA GLN A 176 19.28 -0.76 -6.65
C GLN A 176 18.64 -2.16 -6.59
N ARG A 177 17.54 -2.30 -5.83
CA ARG A 177 16.84 -3.60 -5.71
C ARG A 177 16.17 -4.03 -7.00
N CYS A 178 15.76 -3.08 -7.83
CA CYS A 178 15.22 -3.35 -9.15
C CYS A 178 15.96 -2.56 -10.24
N ILE A 179 15.93 -3.12 -11.46
CA ILE A 179 16.51 -2.53 -12.67
C ILE A 179 15.47 -2.55 -13.79
N LEU A 180 15.48 -1.55 -14.66
CA LEU A 180 14.80 -1.62 -15.95
C LEU A 180 15.72 -2.40 -16.90
N ASP A 181 15.29 -3.60 -17.31
CA ASP A 181 16.07 -4.44 -18.23
C ASP A 181 15.85 -4.00 -19.68
N THR A 182 16.64 -4.53 -20.61
CA THR A 182 16.63 -4.10 -22.03
C THR A 182 15.33 -4.40 -22.78
N ASP A 183 14.51 -5.32 -22.27
CA ASP A 183 13.16 -5.65 -22.74
C ASP A 183 12.08 -4.66 -22.26
N GLY A 184 12.48 -3.61 -21.52
CA GLY A 184 11.61 -2.62 -20.93
C GLY A 184 10.82 -3.12 -19.72
N VAL A 185 11.17 -4.31 -19.19
CA VAL A 185 10.54 -4.89 -18.00
C VAL A 185 11.40 -4.57 -16.78
N VAL A 186 10.76 -4.11 -15.71
CA VAL A 186 11.43 -3.93 -14.43
C VAL A 186 11.60 -5.28 -13.75
N LYS A 187 12.80 -5.57 -13.27
CA LYS A 187 13.15 -6.82 -12.60
C LYS A 187 13.80 -6.54 -11.25
N TYR A 188 13.29 -7.16 -10.19
CA TYR A 188 13.97 -7.21 -8.90
C TYR A 188 15.15 -8.17 -8.98
N VAL A 189 16.32 -7.70 -8.53
CA VAL A 189 17.58 -8.44 -8.40
C VAL A 189 17.96 -8.67 -6.93
N LYS A 190 17.23 -8.02 -6.01
CA LYS A 190 17.38 -8.14 -4.57
C LYS A 190 15.99 -8.13 -3.92
N ASP A 191 15.88 -8.69 -2.74
CA ASP A 191 14.67 -8.61 -1.91
C ASP A 191 14.47 -7.19 -1.34
N GLN A 192 13.39 -7.01 -0.57
CA GLN A 192 13.04 -5.71 -0.01
C GLN A 192 14.10 -5.14 0.96
N VAL A 193 14.96 -5.97 1.56
CA VAL A 193 16.07 -5.57 2.45
C VAL A 193 17.44 -5.62 1.76
N ALA A 194 17.44 -5.70 0.43
CA ALA A 194 18.62 -5.66 -0.44
C ALA A 194 19.53 -6.90 -0.41
N ILE A 195 19.01 -8.05 0.02
CA ILE A 195 19.71 -9.33 -0.14
C ILE A 195 19.56 -9.77 -1.60
N PRO A 196 20.65 -10.12 -2.31
CA PRO A 196 20.59 -10.61 -3.69
C PRO A 196 19.64 -11.81 -3.83
N LEU A 197 18.83 -11.79 -4.87
CA LEU A 197 17.99 -12.93 -5.24
C LEU A 197 18.80 -13.90 -6.11
N ASP A 198 18.53 -15.19 -5.96
CA ASP A 198 19.14 -16.25 -6.79
C ASP A 198 18.76 -16.12 -8.27
N ARG A 199 17.65 -15.44 -8.56
CA ARG A 199 17.19 -15.13 -9.91
C ARG A 199 16.49 -13.77 -9.97
N LYS A 200 16.51 -13.16 -11.15
CA LYS A 200 15.73 -11.95 -11.44
C LYS A 200 14.23 -12.26 -11.36
N VAL A 201 13.47 -11.37 -10.73
CA VAL A 201 12.01 -11.46 -10.64
C VAL A 201 11.38 -10.32 -11.45
N ALA A 202 10.65 -10.66 -12.52
CA ALA A 202 9.98 -9.68 -13.37
C ALA A 202 8.68 -9.15 -12.74
N VAL A 203 8.50 -7.82 -12.72
CA VAL A 203 7.31 -7.16 -12.15
C VAL A 203 6.57 -6.28 -13.17
N GLY A 204 6.82 -6.52 -14.45
CA GLY A 204 6.13 -5.87 -15.57
C GLY A 204 6.79 -4.59 -16.07
N LYS A 205 6.17 -3.97 -17.08
CA LYS A 205 6.62 -2.72 -17.66
C LYS A 205 6.12 -1.52 -16.86
N PRO A 206 6.86 -0.40 -16.83
CA PRO A 206 6.37 0.86 -16.29
C PRO A 206 5.11 1.35 -17.01
N MET A 207 4.25 2.05 -16.28
CA MET A 207 3.13 2.81 -16.85
C MET A 207 3.61 4.12 -17.47
N ASP A 208 2.92 4.59 -18.50
CA ASP A 208 3.22 5.89 -19.09
C ASP A 208 2.72 7.05 -18.21
N ALA A 209 3.23 8.25 -18.48
CA ALA A 209 2.92 9.44 -17.70
C ALA A 209 1.43 9.85 -17.76
N ALA A 210 0.73 9.55 -18.86
CA ALA A 210 -0.68 9.87 -19.00
C ALA A 210 -1.53 8.97 -18.10
N TRP A 211 -1.23 7.67 -18.10
CA TRP A 211 -1.86 6.70 -17.21
C TRP A 211 -1.59 7.05 -15.73
N LEU A 212 -0.34 7.37 -15.38
CA LEU A 212 0.02 7.75 -14.01
C LEU A 212 -0.73 9.00 -13.54
N LYS A 213 -0.84 10.03 -14.40
CA LYS A 213 -1.59 11.25 -14.10
C LYS A 213 -3.09 10.97 -13.87
N GLU A 214 -3.68 10.05 -14.62
CA GLU A 214 -5.11 9.71 -14.52
C GLU A 214 -5.44 8.80 -13.34
N ASN A 215 -4.46 8.04 -12.84
CA ASN A 215 -4.64 7.03 -11.80
C ASN A 215 -3.93 7.33 -10.48
N THR A 216 -3.29 8.49 -10.35
CA THR A 216 -2.65 8.89 -9.09
C THR A 216 -3.66 9.49 -8.09
N PRO A 217 -3.57 9.14 -6.79
CA PRO A 217 -4.29 9.83 -5.73
C PRO A 217 -3.54 11.09 -5.26
N MET A 218 -2.44 11.50 -5.91
CA MET A 218 -1.67 12.69 -5.54
C MET A 218 -2.19 13.96 -6.25
N PHE A 219 -2.33 15.03 -5.48
CA PHE A 219 -2.37 16.37 -6.05
C PHE A 219 -0.94 16.88 -6.28
N HIS A 220 -0.64 17.37 -7.48
CA HIS A 220 0.69 17.85 -7.83
C HIS A 220 0.61 18.98 -8.86
N SER A 221 1.16 20.17 -8.55
CA SER A 221 0.98 21.36 -9.40
C SER A 221 1.75 21.34 -10.73
N LEU A 222 2.89 20.63 -10.81
CA LEU A 222 3.72 20.61 -12.03
C LEU A 222 3.34 19.49 -13.01
N VAL A 223 3.19 18.26 -12.53
CA VAL A 223 2.95 17.08 -13.37
C VAL A 223 1.54 16.51 -13.27
N GLY A 224 0.66 17.10 -12.46
CA GLY A 224 -0.65 16.53 -12.15
C GLY A 224 -1.74 17.59 -11.93
N THR A 225 -2.70 17.27 -11.07
CA THR A 225 -3.78 18.18 -10.69
C THR A 225 -3.38 18.99 -9.46
N PRO A 226 -3.39 20.34 -9.50
CA PRO A 226 -3.06 21.14 -8.33
C PRO A 226 -4.15 21.03 -7.26
N PHE A 227 -3.76 20.90 -5.98
CA PHE A 227 -4.71 20.79 -4.86
C PHE A 227 -5.71 21.95 -4.79
N ARG A 228 -5.26 23.16 -5.13
CA ARG A 228 -6.09 24.38 -5.18
C ARG A 228 -7.29 24.26 -6.14
N ALA A 229 -7.21 23.41 -7.16
CA ALA A 229 -8.29 23.25 -8.13
C ALA A 229 -9.49 22.44 -7.59
N ASP A 230 -9.34 21.73 -6.47
CA ASP A 230 -10.45 20.98 -5.83
C ASP A 230 -10.97 21.77 -4.62
N SER A 231 -11.84 22.74 -4.89
CA SER A 231 -12.39 23.65 -3.88
C SER A 231 -13.22 22.94 -2.81
N GLU A 232 -13.91 21.85 -3.17
CA GLU A 232 -14.64 21.02 -2.20
C GLU A 232 -13.67 20.34 -1.23
N TYR A 233 -12.57 19.79 -1.73
CA TYR A 233 -11.55 19.18 -0.87
C TYR A 233 -10.91 20.21 0.06
N VAL A 234 -10.59 21.40 -0.44
CA VAL A 234 -10.07 22.51 0.37
C VAL A 234 -11.06 22.91 1.46
N ALA A 235 -12.34 23.09 1.12
CA ALA A 235 -13.40 23.43 2.06
C ALA A 235 -13.58 22.36 3.14
N TYR A 236 -13.50 21.08 2.77
CA TYR A 236 -13.54 19.97 3.72
C TYR A 236 -12.39 20.04 4.73
N VAL A 237 -11.16 20.23 4.28
CA VAL A 237 -9.99 20.33 5.17
C VAL A 237 -10.13 21.53 6.12
N GLN A 238 -10.56 22.69 5.61
CA GLN A 238 -10.81 23.88 6.42
C GLN A 238 -11.90 23.65 7.46
N ARG A 239 -12.99 22.95 7.09
CA ARG A 239 -14.07 22.60 8.01
C ARG A 239 -13.58 21.69 9.13
N ILE A 240 -12.81 20.63 8.82
CA ILE A 240 -12.24 19.73 9.83
C ILE A 240 -11.32 20.50 10.78
N HIS A 241 -10.44 21.36 10.25
CA HIS A 241 -9.59 22.21 11.07
C HIS A 241 -10.42 23.09 12.01
N ALA A 242 -11.40 23.83 11.47
CA ALA A 242 -12.24 24.73 12.26
C ALA A 242 -13.01 23.99 13.36
N LEU A 243 -13.59 22.83 13.07
CA LEU A 243 -14.32 22.03 14.06
C LEU A 243 -13.40 21.49 15.16
N ARG A 244 -12.21 20.98 14.80
CA ARG A 244 -11.21 20.53 15.79
C ARG A 244 -10.76 21.67 16.70
N THR A 245 -10.54 22.85 16.15
CA THR A 245 -10.17 24.05 16.92
C THR A 245 -11.30 24.47 17.88
N LYS A 246 -12.53 24.60 17.36
CA LYS A 246 -13.69 25.01 18.16
C LYS A 246 -13.99 24.03 19.29
N TYR A 247 -14.07 22.74 18.96
CA TYR A 247 -14.43 21.71 19.94
C TYR A 247 -13.29 21.32 20.86
N GLY A 248 -12.03 21.62 20.48
CA GLY A 248 -10.89 21.56 21.39
C GLY A 248 -10.93 22.64 22.47
N PHE A 249 -11.43 23.84 22.15
CA PHE A 249 -11.68 24.89 23.14
C PHE A 249 -12.90 24.56 24.02
N MET A 250 -14.04 24.25 23.39
CA MET A 250 -15.23 23.81 24.09
C MET A 250 -16.10 22.91 23.19
N PRO A 251 -16.35 21.64 23.56
CA PRO A 251 -17.07 20.68 22.73
C PRO A 251 -18.59 20.88 22.80
N LYS A 252 -19.05 22.05 22.38
CA LYS A 252 -20.47 22.40 22.25
C LYS A 252 -20.73 23.02 20.89
N GLU A 253 -21.92 22.74 20.34
CA GLU A 253 -22.42 23.50 19.20
C GLU A 253 -22.70 24.94 19.68
N ALA A 254 -22.23 25.92 18.91
CA ALA A 254 -22.40 27.34 19.20
C ALA A 254 -23.74 27.84 18.66
#